data_AF-A0A7J4RFP5-F1
#
_entry.id   AF-A0A7J4RFP5-F1
#
_cell.length_a   1.000
_cell.length_b   1.000
_cell.length_c   1.000
_cell.angle_alpha   90.00
_cell.angle_beta   90.00
_cell.angle_gamma   90.00
#
_symmetry.space_group_name_H-M   'P 1'
#
loop_
_entity.id
_entity.type
_entity.pdbx_description
1 polymer ?
#
loop_
_entity_poly.entity_id
_entity_poly.type
_entity_poly.pdbx_seq_one_letter_code
_entity_poly.pdbx_strand_id
1 'polypeptide(L)'
;FAPENNVAETSGRATTTWSGTVSLTSDYFVNVQDELLITSCTSVVMSPGIRIYVDGRLTIQGTSTCPVVLSSSSTTGDHEGIQFNSSSNGRGSTVNHLHIENAIYGMTLYGSNPILNNVTIFNPDRVGIDMFGSSSPVIRDLHVEQAGRNIPFQNDWRYGIGLSVGDGSTPIVQGAYFTDHLLRGLNLWGASGGLYRNIVMDNISGSVLGEAAGVWVEDSVPLFEDLSIDKSDTGIIVRHIDDSGYTRAVFRDVDISNSMYRGVYLDKNNHTNYTNYETADFTNLTVRGTGSSGATSPGIAFAAIEINATGAWMENVLVDDASSVGVRLFFVDSTTTFRNMTIRDAGEAGQGAHSAGLSIQTSFFAAHLENIEISGSPGPGIHSSSGGSLQGTGWNLHNNSEQGLYIDSATVVVDGLISSDNGFSGAHVFDARYVTFSNVTSTNDGSLGSSAMEQAGLSYQKSNDLETASGDVVCMNCHVEASQGHGVYVIDSVDLWLDNLTITDIDTALPAMFVHNGGLTLGTQGGRFNLMNANIEHESLTQPALYIEQAAGNIDGLTLQGNHSGIHWDANHNGN
;
A
#
# COMPACT_ATOMS: atom_id res chain seq x y z
N PHE A 1 -0.85 60.88 -53.73
CA PHE A 1 -1.27 59.95 -52.67
C PHE A 1 -0.02 59.27 -52.13
N ALA A 2 0.50 59.77 -51.01
CA ALA A 2 1.57 59.12 -50.26
C ALA A 2 0.93 58.14 -49.25
N PRO A 3 1.54 56.99 -48.95
CA PRO A 3 1.01 56.11 -47.92
C PRO A 3 1.38 56.68 -46.54
N GLU A 4 0.37 56.80 -45.67
CA GLU A 4 0.56 57.04 -44.24
C GLU A 4 1.25 55.83 -43.60
N ASN A 5 2.42 56.08 -43.00
CA ASN A 5 3.05 55.16 -42.09
C ASN A 5 2.22 55.11 -40.80
N ASN A 6 1.42 54.06 -40.63
CA ASN A 6 0.94 53.65 -39.31
C ASN A 6 2.15 53.18 -38.49
N VAL A 7 2.70 54.11 -37.71
CA VAL A 7 3.59 53.76 -36.61
C VAL A 7 2.73 53.03 -35.59
N ALA A 8 2.91 51.72 -35.47
CA ALA A 8 2.38 50.99 -34.33
C ALA A 8 3.11 51.54 -33.09
N GLU A 9 2.39 52.26 -32.24
CA GLU A 9 2.90 52.64 -30.93
C GLU A 9 3.22 51.36 -30.16
N THR A 10 4.51 51.11 -29.94
CA THR A 10 4.96 50.12 -28.97
C THR A 10 4.62 50.66 -27.59
N SER A 11 3.49 50.24 -27.03
CA SER A 11 3.16 50.50 -25.62
C SER A 11 4.29 49.95 -24.75
N GLY A 12 4.96 50.83 -24.00
CA GLY A 12 6.03 50.46 -23.09
C GLY A 12 5.49 49.61 -21.94
N ARG A 13 6.31 48.68 -21.44
CA ARG A 13 6.00 47.86 -20.27
C ARG A 13 5.69 48.77 -19.07
N ALA A 14 4.44 48.80 -18.58
CA ALA A 14 4.09 49.58 -17.40
C ALA A 14 4.34 48.77 -16.13
N THR A 15 5.09 49.33 -15.17
CA THR A 15 5.30 48.72 -13.85
C THR A 15 4.49 49.49 -12.81
N THR A 16 3.53 48.82 -12.17
CA THR A 16 2.82 49.33 -11.00
C THR A 16 3.49 48.80 -9.75
N THR A 17 3.76 49.67 -8.77
CA THR A 17 4.39 49.27 -7.49
C THR A 17 3.41 49.45 -6.33
N TRP A 18 3.24 48.40 -5.53
CA TRP A 18 2.46 48.40 -4.29
C TRP A 18 3.38 48.36 -3.07
N SER A 19 3.05 49.19 -2.08
CA SER A 19 3.76 49.30 -0.81
C SER A 19 2.80 49.77 0.29
N GLY A 20 3.06 49.38 1.55
CA GLY A 20 2.21 49.76 2.68
C GLY A 20 0.89 48.99 2.69
N THR A 21 -0.24 49.68 2.87
CA THR A 21 -1.58 49.05 2.82
C THR A 21 -2.23 49.36 1.48
N VAL A 22 -2.65 48.32 0.75
CA VAL A 22 -3.39 48.42 -0.50
C VAL A 22 -4.76 47.76 -0.30
N SER A 23 -5.84 48.48 -0.59
CA SER A 23 -7.20 47.95 -0.48
C SER A 23 -7.80 47.69 -1.85
N LEU A 24 -8.29 46.48 -2.08
CA LEU A 24 -8.97 46.08 -3.32
C LEU A 24 -10.45 45.84 -3.05
N THR A 25 -11.31 46.70 -3.59
CA THR A 25 -12.77 46.55 -3.53
C THR A 25 -13.35 45.97 -4.83
N SER A 26 -12.51 45.72 -5.81
CA SER A 26 -12.80 45.10 -7.10
C SER A 26 -11.58 44.31 -7.55
N ASP A 27 -11.76 43.39 -8.48
CA ASP A 27 -10.67 42.62 -9.08
C ASP A 27 -9.56 43.53 -9.62
N TYR A 28 -8.32 43.04 -9.53
CA TYR A 28 -7.15 43.71 -10.10
C TYR A 28 -6.55 42.88 -11.23
N PHE A 29 -6.27 43.53 -12.36
CA PHE A 29 -5.75 42.87 -13.57
C PHE A 29 -4.35 43.39 -13.88
N VAL A 30 -3.37 42.48 -13.87
CA VAL A 30 -2.03 42.72 -14.41
C VAL A 30 -2.08 42.37 -15.89
N ASN A 31 -2.22 43.36 -16.77
CA ASN A 31 -2.32 43.08 -18.20
C ASN A 31 -1.06 42.41 -18.75
N VAL A 32 -1.19 41.75 -19.89
CA VAL A 32 -0.13 41.01 -20.59
C VAL A 32 1.21 41.76 -20.67
N GLN A 33 1.19 43.08 -20.93
CA GLN A 33 2.40 43.89 -21.07
C GLN A 33 2.87 44.56 -19.77
N ASP A 34 2.16 44.36 -18.67
CA ASP A 34 2.39 45.06 -17.41
C ASP A 34 3.13 44.18 -16.39
N GLU A 35 3.73 44.84 -15.40
CA GLU A 35 4.27 44.20 -14.22
C GLU A 35 3.64 44.82 -12.97
N LEU A 36 3.16 43.97 -12.06
CA LEU A 36 2.84 44.37 -10.69
C LEU A 36 4.01 43.97 -9.78
N LEU A 37 4.62 44.96 -9.14
CA LEU A 37 5.66 44.79 -8.13
C LEU A 37 5.05 45.05 -6.75
N ILE A 38 5.06 44.07 -5.85
CA ILE A 38 4.63 44.22 -4.45
C ILE A 38 5.86 44.14 -3.55
N THR A 39 6.13 45.23 -2.83
CA THR A 39 7.31 45.36 -1.96
C THR A 39 7.09 44.70 -0.60
N SER A 40 8.18 44.38 0.11
CA SER A 40 8.15 43.77 1.45
C SER A 40 7.27 44.54 2.46
N CYS A 41 6.74 43.83 3.46
CA CYS A 41 5.85 44.38 4.49
C CYS A 41 4.55 45.02 3.94
N THR A 42 4.15 44.72 2.70
CA THR A 42 2.88 45.21 2.13
C THR A 42 1.72 44.34 2.62
N SER A 43 0.63 44.97 3.04
CA SER A 43 -0.65 44.34 3.33
C SER A 43 -1.64 44.66 2.22
N VAL A 44 -2.12 43.64 1.53
CA VAL A 44 -3.16 43.74 0.49
C VAL A 44 -4.47 43.24 1.09
N VAL A 45 -5.38 44.16 1.36
CA VAL A 45 -6.67 43.88 1.99
C VAL A 45 -7.74 43.81 0.91
N MET A 46 -8.35 42.65 0.72
CA MET A 46 -9.25 42.35 -0.39
C MET A 46 -10.69 42.16 0.11
N SER A 47 -11.68 42.76 -0.55
CA SER A 47 -13.08 42.44 -0.26
C SER A 47 -13.41 40.97 -0.57
N PRO A 48 -14.46 40.39 0.06
CA PRO A 48 -14.91 39.05 -0.26
C PRO A 48 -15.18 38.87 -1.76
N GLY A 49 -14.74 37.75 -2.33
CA GLY A 49 -14.88 37.42 -3.75
C GLY A 49 -13.92 38.13 -4.69
N ILE A 50 -13.02 38.99 -4.20
CA ILE A 50 -12.06 39.72 -5.05
C ILE A 50 -10.85 38.86 -5.39
N ARG A 51 -10.32 39.00 -6.61
CA ARG A 51 -9.15 38.27 -7.12
C ARG A 51 -8.12 39.19 -7.80
N ILE A 52 -6.86 38.78 -7.76
CA ILE A 52 -5.78 39.36 -8.58
C ILE A 52 -5.55 38.45 -9.80
N TYR A 53 -5.84 38.93 -11.00
CA TYR A 53 -5.58 38.23 -12.26
C TYR A 53 -4.26 38.66 -12.87
N VAL A 54 -3.42 37.69 -13.19
CA VAL A 54 -2.08 37.92 -13.74
C VAL A 54 -2.02 37.38 -15.17
N ASP A 55 -2.11 38.28 -16.14
CA ASP A 55 -1.80 38.01 -17.55
C ASP A 55 -0.38 38.45 -17.92
N GLY A 56 0.15 39.45 -17.21
CA GLY A 56 1.50 39.97 -17.33
C GLY A 56 2.48 39.29 -16.37
N ARG A 57 3.21 40.10 -15.59
CA ARG A 57 4.17 39.62 -14.60
C ARG A 57 3.80 40.06 -13.19
N LEU A 58 3.87 39.14 -12.24
CA LEU A 58 3.80 39.46 -10.81
C LEU A 58 5.16 39.25 -10.16
N THR A 59 5.64 40.27 -9.44
CA THR A 59 6.88 40.21 -8.65
C THR A 59 6.54 40.57 -7.20
N ILE A 60 6.61 39.60 -6.28
CA ILE A 60 6.45 39.82 -4.83
C ILE A 60 7.82 39.69 -4.15
N GLN A 61 8.23 40.74 -3.44
CA GLN A 61 9.54 40.87 -2.81
C GLN A 61 9.45 40.86 -1.28
N GLY A 62 8.64 39.95 -0.71
CA GLY A 62 8.62 39.73 0.73
C GLY A 62 9.95 39.16 1.24
N THR A 63 10.14 39.26 2.55
CA THR A 63 11.28 38.66 3.28
C THR A 63 10.78 37.87 4.48
N SER A 64 11.59 36.99 5.06
CA SER A 64 11.21 36.20 6.24
C SER A 64 10.79 37.02 7.45
N THR A 65 11.35 38.23 7.61
CA THR A 65 10.98 39.16 8.69
C THR A 65 9.87 40.14 8.31
N CYS A 66 9.54 40.22 7.02
CA CYS A 66 8.61 41.20 6.45
C CYS A 66 7.92 40.61 5.22
N PRO A 67 7.06 39.60 5.40
CA PRO A 67 6.32 39.00 4.31
C PRO A 67 5.35 40.01 3.71
N VAL A 68 4.89 39.73 2.49
CA VAL A 68 3.66 40.35 1.98
C VAL A 68 2.48 39.55 2.51
N VAL A 69 1.40 40.22 2.90
CA VAL A 69 0.20 39.57 3.43
C VAL A 69 -1.00 39.92 2.55
N LEU A 70 -1.71 38.90 2.07
CA LEU A 70 -3.02 39.01 1.45
C LEU A 70 -4.06 38.55 2.47
N SER A 71 -5.03 39.40 2.76
CA SER A 71 -6.08 39.11 3.75
C SER A 71 -7.43 39.61 3.29
N SER A 72 -8.51 38.99 3.78
CA SER A 72 -9.86 39.51 3.57
C SER A 72 -10.11 40.79 4.39
N SER A 73 -10.93 41.69 3.86
CA SER A 73 -11.47 42.85 4.58
C SER A 73 -12.64 42.48 5.51
N SER A 74 -13.11 41.24 5.45
CA SER A 74 -14.22 40.70 6.22
C SER A 74 -13.77 39.51 7.09
N THR A 75 -14.45 39.31 8.21
CA THR A 75 -14.28 38.12 9.08
C THR A 75 -15.27 37.01 8.74
N THR A 76 -16.16 37.22 7.77
CA THR A 76 -17.24 36.28 7.42
C THR A 76 -17.28 35.98 5.92
N GLY A 77 -16.26 36.38 5.17
CA GLY A 77 -16.21 36.16 3.73
C GLY A 77 -14.78 36.29 3.23
N ASP A 78 -14.43 35.41 2.31
CA ASP A 78 -13.07 35.19 1.89
C ASP A 78 -12.81 35.79 0.51
N HIS A 79 -11.55 36.13 0.24
CA HIS A 79 -11.12 36.57 -1.09
C HIS A 79 -10.76 35.38 -1.99
N GLU A 80 -10.59 35.62 -3.28
CA GLU A 80 -10.31 34.57 -4.27
C GLU A 80 -8.82 34.43 -4.65
N GLY A 81 -7.95 35.14 -3.93
CA GLY A 81 -6.49 34.97 -4.01
C GLY A 81 -5.89 35.48 -5.33
N ILE A 82 -4.88 34.78 -5.83
CA ILE A 82 -4.13 35.13 -7.05
C ILE A 82 -4.37 34.11 -8.14
N GLN A 83 -4.72 34.54 -9.35
CA GLN A 83 -4.83 33.69 -10.53
C GLN A 83 -3.78 34.06 -11.57
N PHE A 84 -2.94 33.10 -11.94
CA PHE A 84 -2.03 33.22 -13.08
C PHE A 84 -2.67 32.61 -14.31
N ASN A 85 -2.90 33.44 -15.33
CA ASN A 85 -3.44 33.02 -16.60
C ASN A 85 -2.34 32.49 -17.53
N SER A 86 -2.72 31.75 -18.56
CA SER A 86 -1.78 31.14 -19.52
C SER A 86 -0.96 32.17 -20.29
N SER A 87 -1.52 33.38 -20.47
CA SER A 87 -0.87 34.57 -21.00
C SER A 87 0.36 35.02 -20.20
N SER A 88 0.44 34.68 -18.90
CA SER A 88 1.57 34.99 -18.00
C SER A 88 2.74 34.02 -18.12
N ASN A 89 2.57 32.91 -18.84
CA ASN A 89 3.61 31.90 -19.02
C ASN A 89 4.87 32.52 -19.66
N GLY A 90 6.04 32.22 -19.07
CA GLY A 90 7.33 32.70 -19.56
C GLY A 90 7.60 34.18 -19.30
N ARG A 91 6.73 34.89 -18.56
CA ARG A 91 6.94 36.30 -18.22
C ARG A 91 7.80 36.52 -16.98
N GLY A 92 8.19 35.45 -16.29
CA GLY A 92 9.11 35.50 -15.15
C GLY A 92 8.50 36.04 -13.86
N SER A 93 7.25 35.64 -13.58
CA SER A 93 6.61 35.94 -12.29
C SER A 93 7.33 35.22 -11.15
N THR A 94 7.60 35.96 -10.07
CA THR A 94 8.32 35.45 -8.89
C THR A 94 7.63 35.92 -7.62
N VAL A 95 7.33 34.98 -6.73
CA VAL A 95 6.72 35.27 -5.42
C VAL A 95 7.68 34.81 -4.33
N ASN A 96 8.04 35.72 -3.42
CA ASN A 96 8.91 35.42 -2.29
C ASN A 96 8.26 35.90 -0.99
N HIS A 97 8.19 35.03 0.02
CA HIS A 97 7.65 35.32 1.37
C HIS A 97 6.29 36.00 1.34
N LEU A 98 5.28 35.22 0.96
CA LEU A 98 3.89 35.64 0.85
C LEU A 98 3.05 34.84 1.84
N HIS A 99 2.24 35.53 2.65
CA HIS A 99 1.17 34.94 3.44
C HIS A 99 -0.17 35.23 2.78
N ILE A 100 -1.03 34.22 2.69
CA ILE A 100 -2.40 34.34 2.21
C ILE A 100 -3.34 33.83 3.30
N GLU A 101 -4.29 34.66 3.72
CA GLU A 101 -5.22 34.38 4.82
C GLU A 101 -6.66 34.64 4.39
N ASN A 102 -7.62 33.82 4.86
CA ASN A 102 -9.05 34.01 4.58
C ASN A 102 -9.34 33.99 3.06
N ALA A 103 -8.94 32.88 2.44
CA ALA A 103 -9.01 32.70 1.00
C ALA A 103 -9.89 31.50 0.62
N ILE A 104 -10.73 31.67 -0.40
CA ILE A 104 -11.41 30.52 -1.02
C ILE A 104 -10.37 29.63 -1.72
N TYR A 105 -9.55 30.28 -2.55
CA TYR A 105 -8.39 29.69 -3.19
C TYR A 105 -7.17 30.55 -2.86
N GLY A 106 -6.05 29.95 -2.49
CA GLY A 106 -4.82 30.72 -2.29
C GLY A 106 -4.26 31.21 -3.63
N MET A 107 -3.96 30.27 -4.52
CA MET A 107 -3.54 30.54 -5.89
C MET A 107 -4.17 29.59 -6.90
N THR A 108 -4.43 30.08 -8.11
CA THR A 108 -4.88 29.27 -9.24
C THR A 108 -3.95 29.48 -10.43
N LEU A 109 -3.48 28.39 -11.05
CA LEU A 109 -2.53 28.41 -12.16
C LEU A 109 -3.16 27.78 -13.40
N TYR A 110 -3.33 28.56 -14.46
CA TYR A 110 -3.80 28.07 -15.76
C TYR A 110 -2.66 28.17 -16.78
N GLY A 111 -2.10 27.03 -17.20
CA GLY A 111 -0.99 26.95 -18.16
C GLY A 111 0.16 27.93 -17.92
N SER A 112 0.51 28.16 -16.65
CA SER A 112 1.48 29.16 -16.22
C SER A 112 2.63 28.52 -15.43
N ASN A 113 3.71 29.27 -15.21
CA ASN A 113 4.95 28.79 -14.61
C ASN A 113 5.62 29.81 -13.66
N PRO A 114 4.91 30.36 -12.65
CA PRO A 114 5.55 31.21 -11.66
C PRO A 114 6.59 30.43 -10.84
N ILE A 115 7.56 31.16 -10.27
CA ILE A 115 8.43 30.66 -9.21
C ILE A 115 7.87 31.13 -7.87
N LEU A 116 7.54 30.19 -7.00
CA LEU A 116 6.99 30.44 -5.67
C LEU A 116 8.02 29.98 -4.62
N ASN A 117 8.51 30.90 -3.79
CA ASN A 117 9.43 30.58 -2.71
C ASN A 117 8.84 31.09 -1.39
N ASN A 118 8.79 30.23 -0.37
CA ASN A 118 8.35 30.58 0.98
C ASN A 118 6.94 31.19 0.95
N VAL A 119 5.96 30.40 0.52
CA VAL A 119 4.56 30.80 0.49
C VAL A 119 3.82 30.09 1.60
N THR A 120 3.08 30.84 2.41
CA THR A 120 2.27 30.33 3.51
C THR A 120 0.81 30.62 3.24
N ILE A 121 -0.05 29.60 3.27
CA ILE A 121 -1.49 29.74 3.02
C ILE A 121 -2.24 29.20 4.23
N PHE A 122 -3.00 30.08 4.87
CA PHE A 122 -3.73 29.79 6.09
C PHE A 122 -5.21 29.56 5.80
N ASN A 123 -5.71 28.38 6.16
CA ASN A 123 -7.09 27.97 6.04
C ASN A 123 -7.70 28.33 4.67
N PRO A 124 -7.15 27.86 3.54
CA PRO A 124 -7.86 27.98 2.29
C PRO A 124 -9.13 27.13 2.35
N ASP A 125 -10.30 27.71 2.08
CA ASP A 125 -11.58 26.99 2.15
C ASP A 125 -11.61 25.82 1.16
N ARG A 126 -11.20 26.09 -0.08
CA ARG A 126 -11.19 25.11 -1.15
C ARG A 126 -9.82 24.50 -1.36
N VAL A 127 -8.94 25.23 -2.03
CA VAL A 127 -7.62 24.72 -2.43
C VAL A 127 -6.55 25.77 -2.17
N GLY A 128 -5.44 25.38 -1.54
CA GLY A 128 -4.28 26.26 -1.35
C GLY A 128 -3.70 26.70 -2.70
N ILE A 129 -3.23 25.76 -3.52
CA ILE A 129 -2.80 26.01 -4.90
C ILE A 129 -3.49 25.03 -5.84
N ASP A 130 -4.18 25.52 -6.87
CA ASP A 130 -4.91 24.71 -7.85
C ASP A 130 -4.36 24.90 -9.26
N MET A 131 -4.00 23.82 -9.95
CA MET A 131 -3.30 23.85 -11.23
C MET A 131 -4.06 23.17 -12.36
N PHE A 132 -4.06 23.83 -13.52
CA PHE A 132 -4.70 23.37 -14.75
C PHE A 132 -3.87 23.74 -15.98
N GLY A 133 -4.26 23.19 -17.14
CA GLY A 133 -3.80 23.64 -18.45
C GLY A 133 -2.30 23.42 -18.69
N SER A 134 -1.74 22.32 -18.17
CA SER A 134 -0.31 22.03 -18.24
C SER A 134 0.58 23.08 -17.55
N SER A 135 0.16 23.54 -16.37
CA SER A 135 0.97 24.45 -15.55
C SER A 135 2.26 23.76 -15.07
N SER A 136 3.37 24.50 -15.00
CA SER A 136 4.70 23.99 -14.64
C SER A 136 5.46 24.96 -13.73
N PRO A 137 4.91 25.33 -12.57
CA PRO A 137 5.59 26.20 -11.62
C PRO A 137 6.74 25.49 -10.93
N VAL A 138 7.62 26.28 -10.32
CA VAL A 138 8.59 25.79 -9.34
C VAL A 138 8.21 26.33 -7.98
N ILE A 139 7.97 25.42 -7.02
CA ILE A 139 7.48 25.73 -5.68
C ILE A 139 8.50 25.24 -4.66
N ARG A 140 8.95 26.15 -3.79
CA ARG A 140 9.89 25.86 -2.71
C ARG A 140 9.35 26.38 -1.41
N ASP A 141 9.42 25.55 -0.37
CA ASP A 141 9.05 25.91 0.99
C ASP A 141 7.59 26.40 1.07
N LEU A 142 6.66 25.58 0.55
CA LEU A 142 5.22 25.83 0.64
C LEU A 142 4.71 25.35 1.98
N HIS A 143 4.04 26.21 2.75
CA HIS A 143 3.32 25.83 3.96
C HIS A 143 1.83 26.05 3.72
N VAL A 144 1.02 25.00 3.85
CA VAL A 144 -0.44 25.15 3.91
C VAL A 144 -0.90 24.55 5.22
N GLU A 145 -1.80 25.24 5.91
CA GLU A 145 -2.41 24.72 7.12
C GLU A 145 -3.91 24.94 7.15
N GLN A 146 -4.61 24.04 7.81
CA GLN A 146 -6.05 24.14 8.09
C GLN A 146 -6.95 24.19 6.85
N ALA A 147 -6.50 23.62 5.72
CA ALA A 147 -7.29 23.66 4.50
C ALA A 147 -8.69 23.04 4.72
N GLY A 148 -9.73 23.81 4.39
CA GLY A 148 -11.12 23.37 4.50
C GLY A 148 -11.65 23.25 5.92
N ARG A 149 -11.02 23.86 6.93
CA ARG A 149 -11.52 23.84 8.30
C ARG A 149 -12.67 24.83 8.54
N ASN A 150 -12.79 25.89 7.74
CA ASN A 150 -13.85 26.91 7.88
C ASN A 150 -14.79 27.02 6.66
N ILE A 151 -15.34 25.90 6.19
CA ILE A 151 -16.23 25.87 5.03
C ILE A 151 -17.73 25.84 5.41
N PRO A 152 -18.56 26.78 4.92
CA PRO A 152 -19.99 26.82 5.24
C PRO A 152 -20.83 25.71 4.57
N PHE A 153 -20.41 25.23 3.40
CA PHE A 153 -21.16 24.27 2.59
C PHE A 153 -20.26 23.50 1.61
N GLN A 154 -20.54 22.21 1.41
CA GLN A 154 -19.79 21.30 0.55
C GLN A 154 -20.74 20.45 -0.30
N ASN A 155 -20.49 20.37 -1.60
CA ASN A 155 -21.24 19.54 -2.55
C ASN A 155 -20.38 18.97 -3.69
N ASP A 156 -19.07 19.18 -3.62
CA ASP A 156 -18.07 18.65 -4.56
C ASP A 156 -16.86 18.14 -3.75
N TRP A 157 -15.85 17.60 -4.43
CA TRP A 157 -14.62 17.11 -3.79
C TRP A 157 -13.52 18.17 -3.65
N ARG A 158 -13.69 19.37 -4.22
CA ARG A 158 -12.63 20.39 -4.31
C ARG A 158 -12.63 21.30 -3.09
N TYR A 159 -12.42 20.69 -1.92
CA TYR A 159 -12.32 21.41 -0.66
C TYR A 159 -11.26 20.81 0.26
N GLY A 160 -10.69 21.62 1.14
CA GLY A 160 -9.68 21.17 2.08
C GLY A 160 -8.45 20.52 1.47
N ILE A 161 -8.01 21.03 0.30
CA ILE A 161 -6.84 20.52 -0.41
C ILE A 161 -5.68 21.51 -0.30
N GLY A 162 -4.50 21.03 0.04
CA GLY A 162 -3.29 21.86 0.10
C GLY A 162 -2.81 22.25 -1.30
N LEU A 163 -2.55 21.25 -2.13
CA LEU A 163 -2.08 21.41 -3.51
C LEU A 163 -2.80 20.43 -4.45
N SER A 164 -3.53 20.97 -5.43
CA SER A 164 -4.21 20.22 -6.49
C SER A 164 -3.46 20.42 -7.82
N VAL A 165 -3.10 19.32 -8.47
CA VAL A 165 -2.34 19.29 -9.72
C VAL A 165 -3.14 18.51 -10.76
N GLY A 166 -3.77 19.24 -11.66
CA GLY A 166 -4.66 18.69 -12.68
C GLY A 166 -4.23 18.98 -14.10
N ASP A 167 -4.93 18.35 -15.05
CA ASP A 167 -4.97 18.73 -16.47
C ASP A 167 -3.57 18.88 -17.09
N GLY A 168 -2.79 17.80 -17.02
CA GLY A 168 -1.44 17.71 -17.59
C GLY A 168 -0.37 18.56 -16.89
N SER A 169 -0.67 19.13 -15.72
CA SER A 169 0.29 19.97 -14.99
C SER A 169 1.46 19.14 -14.42
N THR A 170 2.65 19.75 -14.38
CA THR A 170 3.93 19.11 -14.01
C THR A 170 4.82 20.04 -13.18
N PRO A 171 4.43 20.36 -11.92
CA PRO A 171 5.22 21.24 -11.07
C PRO A 171 6.51 20.55 -10.57
N ILE A 172 7.44 21.36 -10.09
CA ILE A 172 8.50 20.92 -9.19
C ILE A 172 8.18 21.49 -7.81
N VAL A 173 7.98 20.62 -6.81
CA VAL A 173 7.64 20.98 -5.43
C VAL A 173 8.71 20.46 -4.49
N GLN A 174 9.28 21.33 -3.66
CA GLN A 174 10.40 21.00 -2.77
C GLN A 174 10.18 21.61 -1.39
N GLY A 175 10.28 20.82 -0.33
CA GLY A 175 10.20 21.34 1.04
C GLY A 175 8.79 21.77 1.45
N ALA A 176 7.75 21.09 0.99
CA ALA A 176 6.37 21.47 1.32
C ALA A 176 5.92 20.87 2.67
N TYR A 177 5.09 21.61 3.40
CA TYR A 177 4.48 21.21 4.66
C TYR A 177 2.97 21.41 4.60
N PHE A 178 2.21 20.35 4.90
CA PHE A 178 0.75 20.34 4.91
C PHE A 178 0.23 19.83 6.26
N THR A 179 -0.48 20.66 7.01
CA THR A 179 -1.03 20.25 8.33
C THR A 179 -2.51 20.56 8.50
N ASP A 180 -3.23 19.70 9.22
CA ASP A 180 -4.61 19.94 9.64
C ASP A 180 -5.60 20.13 8.48
N HIS A 181 -5.43 19.38 7.39
CA HIS A 181 -6.31 19.47 6.23
C HIS A 181 -7.55 18.58 6.40
N LEU A 182 -8.70 19.07 5.93
CA LEU A 182 -9.93 18.29 5.97
C LEU A 182 -9.91 17.14 4.95
N LEU A 183 -9.33 17.33 3.77
CA LEU A 183 -9.36 16.34 2.68
C LEU A 183 -7.97 15.84 2.29
N ARG A 184 -7.13 16.64 1.64
CA ARG A 184 -5.87 16.13 1.02
C ARG A 184 -4.71 17.09 1.14
N GLY A 185 -3.51 16.57 1.41
CA GLY A 185 -2.28 17.33 1.27
C GLY A 185 -1.98 17.59 -0.21
N LEU A 186 -1.75 16.51 -0.95
CA LEU A 186 -1.52 16.50 -2.40
C LEU A 186 -2.64 15.77 -3.14
N ASN A 187 -3.12 16.37 -4.22
CA ASN A 187 -4.17 15.81 -5.06
C ASN A 187 -3.81 15.90 -6.55
N LEU A 188 -3.48 14.77 -7.16
CA LEU A 188 -3.06 14.68 -8.56
C LEU A 188 -4.13 13.98 -9.40
N TRP A 189 -4.45 14.55 -10.57
CA TRP A 189 -5.49 14.05 -11.46
C TRP A 189 -5.29 14.49 -12.92
N GLY A 190 -6.00 13.88 -13.86
CA GLY A 190 -6.09 14.36 -15.24
C GLY A 190 -4.77 14.38 -16.00
N ALA A 191 -4.07 13.23 -16.05
CA ALA A 191 -2.79 13.04 -16.74
C ALA A 191 -1.67 13.96 -16.24
N SER A 192 -1.71 14.33 -14.96
CA SER A 192 -0.68 15.16 -14.34
C SER A 192 0.61 14.36 -14.05
N GLY A 193 1.66 15.09 -13.69
CA GLY A 193 2.91 14.51 -13.22
C GLY A 193 3.68 15.53 -12.39
N GLY A 194 5.01 15.48 -12.44
CA GLY A 194 5.88 16.42 -11.73
C GLY A 194 6.81 15.71 -10.75
N LEU A 195 7.62 16.52 -10.05
CA LEU A 195 8.58 16.08 -9.05
C LEU A 195 8.21 16.70 -7.70
N TYR A 196 8.07 15.85 -6.70
CA TYR A 196 7.66 16.21 -5.35
C TYR A 196 8.68 15.65 -4.38
N ARG A 197 9.38 16.51 -3.64
CA ARG A 197 10.41 16.04 -2.72
C ARG A 197 10.49 16.76 -1.39
N ASN A 198 10.90 16.02 -0.38
CA ASN A 198 11.06 16.50 0.99
C ASN A 198 9.75 17.13 1.47
N ILE A 199 8.68 16.34 1.46
CA ILE A 199 7.34 16.81 1.83
C ILE A 199 6.92 16.16 3.14
N VAL A 200 6.43 16.99 4.04
CA VAL A 200 5.91 16.56 5.34
C VAL A 200 4.42 16.86 5.40
N MET A 201 3.65 15.89 5.88
CA MET A 201 2.22 16.01 6.07
C MET A 201 1.84 15.50 7.45
N ASP A 202 0.92 16.20 8.11
CA ASP A 202 0.34 15.72 9.35
C ASP A 202 -1.14 16.07 9.48
N ASN A 203 -1.90 15.19 10.12
CA ASN A 203 -3.32 15.44 10.45
C ASN A 203 -4.18 15.77 9.21
N ILE A 204 -4.17 14.87 8.23
CA ILE A 204 -4.98 14.97 7.01
C ILE A 204 -6.22 14.09 7.17
N SER A 205 -7.30 14.66 7.71
CA SER A 205 -8.41 13.87 8.27
C SER A 205 -9.73 14.64 8.40
N GLY A 206 -10.84 13.91 8.33
CA GLY A 206 -12.17 14.35 8.78
C GLY A 206 -13.16 14.65 7.65
N SER A 207 -12.77 14.47 6.39
CA SER A 207 -13.68 14.59 5.26
C SER A 207 -14.71 13.46 5.24
N VAL A 208 -15.97 13.82 4.93
CA VAL A 208 -17.08 12.85 4.79
C VAL A 208 -17.63 12.75 3.35
N LEU A 209 -17.25 13.65 2.44
CA LEU A 209 -17.72 13.65 1.04
C LEU A 209 -16.65 13.21 0.04
N GLY A 210 -15.41 13.06 0.48
CA GLY A 210 -14.29 12.56 -0.31
C GLY A 210 -13.30 11.79 0.56
N GLU A 211 -12.52 10.92 -0.07
CA GLU A 211 -11.50 10.14 0.61
C GLU A 211 -10.34 11.05 1.02
N ALA A 212 -10.19 11.23 2.33
CA ALA A 212 -9.09 11.98 2.90
C ALA A 212 -7.80 11.19 2.83
N ALA A 213 -6.74 11.83 2.34
CA ALA A 213 -5.44 11.21 2.22
C ALA A 213 -4.31 12.23 2.23
N GLY A 214 -3.13 11.85 2.73
CA GLY A 214 -1.92 12.67 2.55
C GLY A 214 -1.67 12.92 1.06
N VAL A 215 -1.57 11.84 0.28
CA VAL A 215 -1.42 11.89 -1.18
C VAL A 215 -2.56 11.15 -1.87
N TRP A 216 -3.19 11.80 -2.84
CA TRP A 216 -4.10 11.19 -3.80
C TRP A 216 -3.50 11.28 -5.21
N VAL A 217 -3.40 10.16 -5.90
CA VAL A 217 -3.01 10.10 -7.31
C VAL A 217 -4.07 9.38 -8.12
N GLU A 218 -4.56 10.06 -9.14
CA GLU A 218 -5.53 9.55 -10.10
C GLU A 218 -5.03 9.79 -11.52
N ASP A 219 -5.00 8.74 -12.35
CA ASP A 219 -4.68 8.80 -13.79
C ASP A 219 -3.51 9.73 -14.11
N SER A 220 -2.43 9.61 -13.33
CA SER A 220 -1.27 10.52 -13.32
C SER A 220 0.03 9.75 -13.11
N VAL A 221 1.16 10.39 -13.48
CA VAL A 221 2.51 9.79 -13.49
C VAL A 221 3.56 10.64 -12.72
N PRO A 222 3.36 10.91 -11.42
CA PRO A 222 4.29 11.70 -10.61
C PRO A 222 5.50 10.89 -10.11
N LEU A 223 6.57 11.62 -9.74
CA LEU A 223 7.67 11.11 -8.93
C LEU A 223 7.70 11.80 -7.56
N PHE A 224 7.67 11.00 -6.50
CA PHE A 224 7.82 11.42 -5.12
C PHE A 224 9.12 10.88 -4.52
N GLU A 225 9.87 11.73 -3.82
CA GLU A 225 11.12 11.37 -3.14
C GLU A 225 11.15 12.02 -1.75
N ASP A 226 11.36 11.25 -0.67
CA ASP A 226 11.40 11.78 0.71
C ASP A 226 10.05 12.37 1.15
N LEU A 227 9.10 11.49 1.49
CA LEU A 227 7.80 11.85 2.06
C LEU A 227 7.67 11.37 3.50
N SER A 228 7.14 12.23 4.38
CA SER A 228 6.72 11.87 5.73
C SER A 228 5.25 12.22 5.93
N ILE A 229 4.43 11.24 6.32
CA ILE A 229 2.99 11.43 6.57
C ILE A 229 2.65 10.88 7.95
N ASP A 230 2.10 11.71 8.85
CA ASP A 230 1.62 11.31 10.17
C ASP A 230 0.12 11.59 10.32
N LYS A 231 -0.63 10.65 10.92
CA LYS A 231 -2.06 10.85 11.29
C LYS A 231 -2.97 11.30 10.15
N SER A 232 -2.95 10.58 9.06
CA SER A 232 -3.94 10.73 7.98
C SER A 232 -5.08 9.71 8.09
N ASP A 233 -6.23 9.98 7.48
CA ASP A 233 -7.26 8.94 7.31
C ASP A 233 -6.68 7.77 6.48
N THR A 234 -6.09 8.09 5.33
CA THR A 234 -5.21 7.19 4.56
C THR A 234 -3.91 7.90 4.21
N GLY A 235 -2.76 7.24 4.28
CA GLY A 235 -1.47 7.87 3.94
C GLY A 235 -1.41 8.25 2.46
N ILE A 236 -1.43 7.23 1.61
CA ILE A 236 -1.34 7.36 0.15
C ILE A 236 -2.47 6.56 -0.49
N ILE A 237 -3.16 7.19 -1.44
CA ILE A 237 -4.10 6.54 -2.34
C ILE A 237 -3.61 6.72 -3.77
N VAL A 238 -3.42 5.61 -4.48
CA VAL A 238 -3.22 5.61 -5.94
C VAL A 238 -4.38 4.84 -6.55
N ARG A 239 -5.22 5.57 -7.29
CA ARG A 239 -6.40 5.00 -7.93
C ARG A 239 -6.31 5.12 -9.43
N HIS A 240 -6.57 4.01 -10.12
CA HIS A 240 -6.85 4.03 -11.54
C HIS A 240 -8.36 4.22 -11.75
N ILE A 241 -8.77 5.34 -12.35
CA ILE A 241 -10.19 5.64 -12.57
C ILE A 241 -10.60 5.18 -13.97
N ASP A 242 -9.89 5.63 -15.00
CA ASP A 242 -10.22 5.38 -16.39
C ASP A 242 -9.33 4.31 -17.03
N ASP A 243 -9.91 3.25 -17.60
CA ASP A 243 -9.18 2.20 -18.34
C ASP A 243 -8.33 2.74 -19.52
N SER A 244 -8.64 3.94 -20.03
CA SER A 244 -7.86 4.61 -21.08
C SER A 244 -6.78 5.55 -20.53
N GLY A 245 -6.81 5.85 -19.23
CA GLY A 245 -5.81 6.65 -18.54
C GLY A 245 -4.55 5.84 -18.25
N TYR A 246 -3.50 6.53 -17.80
CA TYR A 246 -2.29 5.89 -17.29
C TYR A 246 -2.04 6.39 -15.88
N THR A 247 -2.14 5.49 -14.90
CA THR A 247 -1.72 5.75 -13.53
C THR A 247 -0.42 5.00 -13.30
N ARG A 248 0.67 5.72 -13.00
CA ARG A 248 1.95 5.10 -12.60
C ARG A 248 2.72 6.05 -11.70
N ALA A 249 2.38 6.04 -10.42
CA ALA A 249 3.06 6.84 -9.42
C ALA A 249 4.35 6.14 -8.95
N VAL A 250 5.44 6.89 -8.83
CA VAL A 250 6.70 6.36 -8.29
C VAL A 250 7.01 7.04 -6.97
N PHE A 251 7.25 6.25 -5.94
CA PHE A 251 7.54 6.69 -4.59
C PHE A 251 8.88 6.13 -4.11
N ARG A 252 9.73 7.01 -3.59
CA ARG A 252 11.02 6.66 -3.02
C ARG A 252 11.18 7.28 -1.64
N ASP A 253 11.64 6.49 -0.69
CA ASP A 253 11.93 6.93 0.67
C ASP A 253 10.69 7.57 1.32
N VAL A 254 9.72 6.73 1.68
CA VAL A 254 8.42 7.16 2.23
C VAL A 254 8.23 6.59 3.62
N ASP A 255 7.93 7.44 4.59
CA ASP A 255 7.53 7.07 5.95
C ASP A 255 6.09 7.52 6.20
N ILE A 256 5.21 6.55 6.48
CA ILE A 256 3.81 6.77 6.83
C ILE A 256 3.59 6.23 8.23
N SER A 257 3.01 7.05 9.11
CA SER A 257 2.74 6.67 10.48
C SER A 257 1.32 7.04 10.92
N ASN A 258 0.75 6.19 11.78
CA ASN A 258 -0.48 6.47 12.51
C ASN A 258 -1.70 6.76 11.63
N SER A 259 -1.78 6.15 10.44
CA SER A 259 -2.97 6.26 9.60
C SER A 259 -4.19 5.62 10.27
N MET A 260 -5.38 6.19 10.09
CA MET A 260 -6.62 5.70 10.68
C MET A 260 -7.12 4.42 9.99
N TYR A 261 -7.16 4.42 8.66
CA TYR A 261 -7.74 3.35 7.84
C TYR A 261 -6.69 2.53 7.13
N ARG A 262 -5.76 3.19 6.44
CA ARG A 262 -4.71 2.56 5.63
C ARG A 262 -3.44 3.39 5.58
N GLY A 263 -2.28 2.74 5.58
CA GLY A 263 -1.03 3.41 5.20
C GLY A 263 -1.02 3.69 3.70
N VAL A 264 -1.12 2.63 2.90
CA VAL A 264 -1.15 2.70 1.44
C VAL A 264 -2.38 1.97 0.90
N TYR A 265 -3.07 2.60 -0.05
CA TYR A 265 -4.17 1.98 -0.78
C TYR A 265 -3.98 2.14 -2.28
N LEU A 266 -3.81 1.03 -2.97
CA LEU A 266 -3.70 0.97 -4.42
C LEU A 266 -4.92 0.25 -4.96
N ASP A 267 -5.71 0.93 -5.78
CA ASP A 267 -6.91 0.32 -6.32
C ASP A 267 -7.29 0.81 -7.71
N LYS A 268 -8.34 0.17 -8.22
CA LYS A 268 -9.08 0.65 -9.37
C LYS A 268 -10.48 1.03 -8.94
N ASN A 269 -11.01 2.12 -9.51
CA ASN A 269 -12.38 2.56 -9.19
C ASN A 269 -13.43 1.46 -9.39
N ASN A 270 -13.23 0.62 -10.41
CA ASN A 270 -13.96 -0.62 -10.55
C ASN A 270 -13.14 -1.77 -9.95
N HIS A 271 -13.42 -2.10 -8.69
CA HIS A 271 -12.79 -3.17 -7.90
C HIS A 271 -12.98 -4.60 -8.46
N THR A 272 -13.59 -4.75 -9.62
CA THR A 272 -13.78 -6.04 -10.30
C THR A 272 -13.20 -6.08 -11.71
N ASN A 273 -12.69 -4.94 -12.22
CA ASN A 273 -12.20 -4.84 -13.58
C ASN A 273 -10.67 -4.97 -13.64
N TYR A 274 -10.21 -6.16 -13.98
CA TYR A 274 -8.80 -6.49 -13.98
C TYR A 274 -8.12 -6.22 -15.34
N THR A 275 -7.95 -4.94 -15.66
CA THR A 275 -7.24 -4.43 -16.83
C THR A 275 -6.31 -3.29 -16.40
N ASN A 276 -5.15 -3.18 -17.07
CA ASN A 276 -4.04 -2.27 -16.73
C ASN A 276 -3.40 -2.58 -15.37
N TYR A 277 -2.22 -3.21 -15.41
CA TYR A 277 -1.81 -4.12 -14.35
C TYR A 277 -0.86 -3.53 -13.30
N GLU A 278 -0.25 -2.35 -13.48
CA GLU A 278 0.62 -1.77 -12.45
C GLU A 278 0.37 -0.28 -12.30
N THR A 279 -0.05 0.15 -11.10
CA THR A 279 -0.43 1.55 -10.84
C THR A 279 0.59 2.33 -10.01
N ALA A 280 1.47 1.63 -9.28
CA ALA A 280 2.47 2.27 -8.46
C ALA A 280 3.75 1.43 -8.24
N ASP A 281 4.86 2.14 -8.06
CA ASP A 281 6.17 1.63 -7.68
C ASP A 281 6.62 2.29 -6.37
N PHE A 282 7.01 1.49 -5.39
CA PHE A 282 7.55 1.91 -4.10
C PHE A 282 8.93 1.32 -3.87
N THR A 283 9.91 2.16 -3.55
CA THR A 283 11.21 1.74 -3.04
C THR A 283 11.48 2.41 -1.69
N ASN A 284 11.86 1.63 -0.68
CA ASN A 284 12.08 2.10 0.70
C ASN A 284 10.81 2.71 1.31
N LEU A 285 9.77 1.90 1.44
CA LEU A 285 8.50 2.28 2.07
C LEU A 285 8.47 1.77 3.52
N THR A 286 8.07 2.64 4.43
CA THR A 286 7.79 2.30 5.82
C THR A 286 6.36 2.71 6.18
N VAL A 287 5.59 1.78 6.73
CA VAL A 287 4.23 2.01 7.24
C VAL A 287 4.17 1.54 8.69
N ARG A 288 3.89 2.45 9.63
CA ARG A 288 3.83 2.14 11.06
C ARG A 288 2.56 2.58 11.76
N GLY A 289 2.13 1.84 12.77
CA GLY A 289 1.05 2.26 13.68
C GLY A 289 -0.33 2.41 13.02
N THR A 290 -0.58 1.74 11.90
CA THR A 290 -1.86 1.90 11.18
C THR A 290 -3.01 1.32 12.02
N GLY A 291 -3.98 2.16 12.37
CA GLY A 291 -5.06 1.82 13.31
C GLY A 291 -4.64 1.64 14.76
N SER A 292 -3.34 1.71 15.06
CA SER A 292 -2.83 1.57 16.43
C SER A 292 -3.09 2.84 17.25
N SER A 293 -2.65 2.85 18.51
CA SER A 293 -2.99 3.90 19.48
C SER A 293 -2.58 5.33 19.09
N GLY A 294 -1.63 5.48 18.16
CA GLY A 294 -1.19 6.78 17.65
C GLY A 294 -2.13 7.39 16.60
N ALA A 295 -3.01 6.59 15.98
CA ALA A 295 -3.95 7.05 14.98
C ALA A 295 -5.02 7.98 15.56
N THR A 296 -5.58 8.87 14.72
CA THR A 296 -6.62 9.83 15.13
C THR A 296 -7.86 9.12 15.72
N SER A 297 -8.23 7.96 15.17
CA SER A 297 -9.22 7.04 15.73
C SER A 297 -8.67 5.60 15.67
N PRO A 298 -8.16 5.06 16.78
CA PRO A 298 -7.61 3.70 16.80
C PRO A 298 -8.67 2.59 16.63
N GLY A 299 -8.25 1.43 16.15
CA GLY A 299 -9.05 0.20 16.12
C GLY A 299 -10.05 0.07 14.98
N ILE A 300 -9.93 0.89 13.93
CA ILE A 300 -10.82 0.87 12.75
C ILE A 300 -10.06 0.76 11.42
N ALA A 301 -8.79 0.33 11.47
CA ALA A 301 -7.99 0.14 10.27
C ALA A 301 -8.47 -1.05 9.43
N PHE A 302 -8.29 -0.95 8.12
CA PHE A 302 -8.60 -2.03 7.18
C PHE A 302 -7.37 -2.87 6.83
N ALA A 303 -6.22 -2.21 6.62
CA ALA A 303 -4.92 -2.83 6.37
C ALA A 303 -3.82 -1.77 6.51
N ALA A 304 -2.57 -2.15 6.77
CA ALA A 304 -1.46 -1.20 6.62
C ALA A 304 -1.18 -0.90 5.14
N ILE A 305 -1.17 -1.92 4.28
CA ILE A 305 -1.08 -1.80 2.82
C ILE A 305 -2.20 -2.62 2.19
N GLU A 306 -3.00 -2.04 1.30
CA GLU A 306 -4.02 -2.75 0.52
C GLU A 306 -3.82 -2.53 -0.98
N ILE A 307 -3.84 -3.63 -1.74
CA ILE A 307 -3.79 -3.65 -3.21
C ILE A 307 -5.04 -4.38 -3.72
N ASN A 308 -5.87 -3.69 -4.50
CA ASN A 308 -7.17 -4.19 -4.95
C ASN A 308 -7.40 -3.97 -6.44
N ALA A 309 -7.57 -5.06 -7.20
CA ALA A 309 -7.87 -5.03 -8.64
C ALA A 309 -6.83 -4.24 -9.47
N THR A 310 -5.58 -4.26 -9.01
CA THR A 310 -4.42 -3.65 -9.65
C THR A 310 -3.15 -4.38 -9.22
N GLY A 311 -2.00 -3.97 -9.73
CA GLY A 311 -0.69 -4.43 -9.31
C GLY A 311 0.25 -3.31 -8.90
N ALA A 312 1.33 -3.70 -8.26
CA ALA A 312 2.31 -2.79 -7.70
C ALA A 312 3.69 -3.43 -7.65
N TRP A 313 4.70 -2.60 -7.81
CA TRP A 313 6.08 -2.97 -7.50
C TRP A 313 6.46 -2.40 -6.13
N MET A 314 6.89 -3.25 -5.21
CA MET A 314 7.30 -2.79 -3.88
C MET A 314 8.61 -3.44 -3.45
N GLU A 315 9.61 -2.61 -3.16
CA GLU A 315 10.96 -3.03 -2.78
C GLU A 315 11.41 -2.36 -1.49
N ASN A 316 11.99 -3.14 -0.57
CA ASN A 316 12.43 -2.69 0.75
C ASN A 316 11.27 -2.06 1.55
N VAL A 317 10.30 -2.91 1.91
CA VAL A 317 9.08 -2.49 2.62
C VAL A 317 9.15 -2.91 4.08
N LEU A 318 8.84 -1.98 4.99
CA LEU A 318 8.59 -2.28 6.40
C LEU A 318 7.14 -1.96 6.75
N VAL A 319 6.42 -2.96 7.27
CA VAL A 319 5.16 -2.78 8.00
C VAL A 319 5.40 -3.14 9.45
N ASP A 320 5.07 -2.25 10.38
CA ASP A 320 5.37 -2.41 11.80
C ASP A 320 4.23 -1.85 12.67
N ASP A 321 3.69 -2.67 13.59
CA ASP A 321 2.55 -2.33 14.46
C ASP A 321 1.31 -1.89 13.65
N ALA A 322 0.46 -2.84 13.28
CA ALA A 322 -0.82 -2.54 12.66
C ALA A 322 -1.95 -3.27 13.39
N SER A 323 -3.00 -2.53 13.75
CA SER A 323 -4.18 -3.10 14.42
C SER A 323 -5.08 -3.91 13.47
N SER A 324 -4.63 -4.16 12.25
CA SER A 324 -5.29 -4.88 11.17
C SER A 324 -4.22 -5.60 10.34
N VAL A 325 -4.63 -6.37 9.34
CA VAL A 325 -3.71 -7.08 8.44
C VAL A 325 -2.61 -6.16 7.91
N GLY A 326 -1.36 -6.64 7.92
CA GLY A 326 -0.22 -5.86 7.44
C GLY A 326 -0.32 -5.58 5.94
N VAL A 327 -0.40 -6.63 5.13
CA VAL A 327 -0.59 -6.51 3.68
C VAL A 327 -1.83 -7.29 3.25
N ARG A 328 -2.76 -6.60 2.59
CA ARG A 328 -3.98 -7.19 2.03
C ARG A 328 -3.96 -7.13 0.51
N LEU A 329 -4.03 -8.30 -0.11
CA LEU A 329 -4.09 -8.45 -1.57
C LEU A 329 -5.45 -9.01 -1.98
N PHE A 330 -6.13 -8.32 -2.89
CA PHE A 330 -7.44 -8.74 -3.40
C PHE A 330 -7.54 -8.53 -4.90
N PHE A 331 -7.88 -9.58 -5.65
CA PHE A 331 -7.94 -9.52 -7.12
C PHE A 331 -6.63 -8.98 -7.72
N VAL A 332 -5.48 -9.52 -7.31
CA VAL A 332 -4.16 -9.17 -7.85
C VAL A 332 -3.68 -10.19 -8.90
N ASP A 333 -2.53 -9.94 -9.53
CA ASP A 333 -1.86 -10.89 -10.42
C ASP A 333 -0.32 -10.83 -10.32
N SER A 334 0.36 -11.42 -11.32
CA SER A 334 1.82 -11.47 -11.45
C SER A 334 2.52 -10.10 -11.60
N THR A 335 1.79 -9.01 -11.77
CA THR A 335 2.35 -7.66 -11.77
C THR A 335 2.47 -7.07 -10.37
N THR A 336 1.90 -7.74 -9.36
CA THR A 336 2.17 -7.45 -7.95
C THR A 336 3.42 -8.18 -7.50
N THR A 337 4.45 -7.41 -7.16
CA THR A 337 5.75 -7.93 -6.70
C THR A 337 6.16 -7.25 -5.40
N PHE A 338 6.59 -8.06 -4.44
CA PHE A 338 7.25 -7.61 -3.22
C PHE A 338 8.64 -8.21 -3.11
N ARG A 339 9.64 -7.37 -2.86
CA ARG A 339 11.03 -7.77 -2.62
C ARG A 339 11.57 -7.16 -1.35
N ASN A 340 12.20 -7.97 -0.50
CA ASN A 340 12.77 -7.53 0.77
C ASN A 340 11.70 -6.83 1.63
N MET A 341 10.65 -7.55 2.00
CA MET A 341 9.60 -7.04 2.89
C MET A 341 9.78 -7.59 4.30
N THR A 342 9.55 -6.74 5.29
CA THR A 342 9.32 -7.19 6.66
C THR A 342 7.97 -6.71 7.20
N ILE A 343 7.20 -7.62 7.80
CA ILE A 343 5.96 -7.32 8.54
C ILE A 343 6.15 -7.75 9.99
N ARG A 344 5.91 -6.83 10.94
CA ARG A 344 5.97 -7.10 12.38
C ARG A 344 4.71 -6.65 13.07
N ASP A 345 4.23 -7.47 14.00
CA ASP A 345 3.15 -7.12 14.93
C ASP A 345 1.91 -6.56 14.23
N ALA A 346 1.47 -7.25 13.18
CA ALA A 346 0.35 -6.84 12.32
C ALA A 346 -0.73 -7.92 12.24
N GLY A 347 -1.99 -7.48 12.39
CA GLY A 347 -3.19 -8.31 12.26
C GLY A 347 -4.26 -7.95 13.28
N GLU A 348 -5.50 -8.39 13.03
CA GLU A 348 -6.60 -8.29 14.00
C GLU A 348 -7.02 -9.68 14.51
N ALA A 349 -6.78 -9.94 15.80
CA ALA A 349 -7.06 -11.24 16.41
C ALA A 349 -8.52 -11.68 16.21
N GLY A 350 -8.72 -12.92 15.76
CA GLY A 350 -10.05 -13.51 15.57
C GLY A 350 -10.79 -13.12 14.29
N GLN A 351 -10.14 -12.40 13.36
CA GLN A 351 -10.77 -11.95 12.10
C GLN A 351 -10.45 -12.82 10.87
N GLY A 352 -10.10 -14.10 11.07
CA GLY A 352 -9.77 -15.02 9.96
C GLY A 352 -8.60 -14.51 9.13
N ALA A 353 -8.73 -14.37 7.82
CA ALA A 353 -7.65 -13.86 6.96
C ALA A 353 -7.11 -12.47 7.37
N HIS A 354 -7.90 -11.65 8.07
CA HIS A 354 -7.46 -10.34 8.54
C HIS A 354 -6.63 -10.38 9.83
N SER A 355 -6.52 -11.54 10.49
CA SER A 355 -5.58 -11.73 11.61
C SER A 355 -4.14 -11.90 11.13
N ALA A 356 -3.90 -12.15 9.84
CA ALA A 356 -2.59 -12.47 9.30
C ALA A 356 -1.67 -11.25 9.13
N GLY A 357 -0.37 -11.52 9.02
CA GLY A 357 0.62 -10.52 8.59
C GLY A 357 0.40 -10.13 7.13
N LEU A 358 0.28 -11.13 6.25
CA LEU A 358 -0.11 -10.98 4.86
C LEU A 358 -1.33 -11.85 4.55
N SER A 359 -2.35 -11.27 3.93
CA SER A 359 -3.47 -12.01 3.38
C SER A 359 -3.65 -11.77 1.90
N ILE A 360 -3.96 -12.84 1.18
CA ILE A 360 -4.33 -12.79 -0.22
C ILE A 360 -5.61 -13.57 -0.44
N GLN A 361 -6.55 -12.93 -1.13
CA GLN A 361 -7.81 -13.53 -1.52
C GLN A 361 -8.08 -13.25 -3.00
N THR A 362 -8.31 -14.30 -3.78
CA THR A 362 -8.59 -14.24 -5.22
C THR A 362 -7.48 -13.57 -6.04
N SER A 363 -6.90 -14.29 -7.00
CA SER A 363 -5.95 -13.72 -7.96
C SER A 363 -6.14 -14.31 -9.35
N PHE A 364 -5.78 -13.57 -10.40
CA PHE A 364 -5.75 -14.12 -11.76
C PHE A 364 -4.47 -14.92 -12.04
N PHE A 365 -3.34 -14.41 -11.55
CA PHE A 365 -2.04 -15.08 -11.58
C PHE A 365 -1.34 -14.88 -10.23
N ALA A 366 -0.31 -15.68 -9.96
CA ALA A 366 0.37 -15.62 -8.67
C ALA A 366 1.18 -14.31 -8.52
N ALA A 367 0.90 -13.57 -7.43
CA ALA A 367 1.75 -12.45 -7.01
C ALA A 367 3.13 -12.98 -6.56
N HIS A 368 4.17 -12.16 -6.75
CA HIS A 368 5.55 -12.60 -6.54
C HIS A 368 6.13 -12.03 -5.23
N LEU A 369 6.61 -12.92 -4.34
CA LEU A 369 7.19 -12.55 -3.05
C LEU A 369 8.63 -13.07 -2.93
N GLU A 370 9.61 -12.17 -2.80
CA GLU A 370 11.03 -12.52 -2.62
C GLU A 370 11.58 -11.94 -1.32
N ASN A 371 12.26 -12.76 -0.53
CA ASN A 371 12.93 -12.36 0.71
C ASN A 371 11.97 -11.63 1.66
N ILE A 372 10.96 -12.34 2.15
CA ILE A 372 9.99 -11.79 3.08
C ILE A 372 10.19 -12.33 4.49
N GLU A 373 10.01 -11.47 5.49
CA GLU A 373 10.03 -11.81 6.91
C GLU A 373 8.69 -11.38 7.53
N ILE A 374 7.98 -12.30 8.18
CA ILE A 374 6.71 -11.99 8.86
C ILE A 374 6.74 -12.58 10.27
N SER A 375 6.48 -11.73 11.26
CA SER A 375 6.47 -12.14 12.66
C SER A 375 5.49 -11.39 13.54
N GLY A 376 5.08 -12.00 14.65
CA GLY A 376 4.25 -11.36 15.67
C GLY A 376 2.79 -11.17 15.25
N SER A 377 2.35 -11.80 14.16
CA SER A 377 0.95 -11.75 13.76
C SER A 377 0.06 -12.45 14.80
N PRO A 378 -1.13 -11.90 15.16
CA PRO A 378 -2.10 -12.60 15.98
C PRO A 378 -2.80 -13.75 15.24
N GLY A 379 -2.60 -13.84 13.93
CA GLY A 379 -3.04 -14.92 13.06
C GLY A 379 -1.87 -15.66 12.41
N PRO A 380 -2.05 -16.15 11.17
CA PRO A 380 -0.97 -16.75 10.41
C PRO A 380 0.03 -15.70 9.92
N GLY A 381 1.28 -16.10 9.64
CA GLY A 381 2.21 -15.24 8.92
C GLY A 381 1.65 -14.87 7.54
N ILE A 382 1.27 -15.89 6.77
CA ILE A 382 0.60 -15.74 5.46
C ILE A 382 -0.71 -16.51 5.47
N HIS A 383 -1.80 -15.87 5.04
CA HIS A 383 -3.08 -16.51 4.77
C HIS A 383 -3.46 -16.36 3.29
N SER A 384 -3.41 -17.45 2.54
CA SER A 384 -3.78 -17.51 1.12
C SER A 384 -5.12 -18.24 0.98
N SER A 385 -6.15 -17.57 0.45
CA SER A 385 -7.49 -18.17 0.35
C SER A 385 -8.23 -17.90 -0.96
N SER A 386 -9.24 -18.73 -1.27
CA SER A 386 -10.19 -18.52 -2.37
C SER A 386 -9.51 -18.29 -3.74
N GLY A 387 -8.51 -19.09 -4.08
CA GLY A 387 -7.73 -18.93 -5.31
C GLY A 387 -6.70 -17.80 -5.29
N GLY A 388 -6.46 -17.16 -4.13
CA GLY A 388 -5.42 -16.14 -3.94
C GLY A 388 -4.03 -16.74 -4.05
N SER A 389 -3.42 -16.64 -5.22
CA SER A 389 -2.22 -17.38 -5.60
C SER A 389 -0.94 -16.61 -5.29
N LEU A 390 0.07 -17.30 -4.78
CA LEU A 390 1.39 -16.74 -4.47
C LEU A 390 2.52 -17.57 -5.06
N GLN A 391 3.60 -16.91 -5.40
CA GLN A 391 4.84 -17.58 -5.75
C GLN A 391 6.06 -16.79 -5.29
N GLY A 392 7.20 -17.46 -5.13
CA GLY A 392 8.48 -16.78 -4.97
C GLY A 392 9.45 -17.53 -4.08
N THR A 393 10.35 -16.80 -3.42
CA THR A 393 11.50 -17.41 -2.74
C THR A 393 11.88 -16.72 -1.42
N GLY A 394 12.48 -17.46 -0.50
CA GLY A 394 13.08 -16.92 0.73
C GLY A 394 12.03 -16.32 1.67
N TRP A 395 11.11 -17.14 2.17
CA TRP A 395 10.07 -16.72 3.11
C TRP A 395 10.47 -17.15 4.52
N ASN A 396 10.49 -16.21 5.47
CA ASN A 396 10.79 -16.45 6.88
C ASN A 396 9.57 -16.06 7.73
N LEU A 397 8.86 -17.05 8.25
CA LEU A 397 7.57 -16.88 8.93
C LEU A 397 7.70 -17.41 10.37
N HIS A 398 7.77 -16.52 11.36
CA HIS A 398 8.11 -16.93 12.72
C HIS A 398 7.40 -16.16 13.82
N ASN A 399 7.24 -16.79 14.99
CA ASN A 399 6.57 -16.18 16.15
C ASN A 399 5.15 -15.64 15.84
N ASN A 400 4.42 -16.27 14.91
CA ASN A 400 3.01 -15.94 14.66
C ASN A 400 2.12 -16.78 15.59
N SER A 401 0.96 -16.25 15.97
CA SER A 401 0.10 -16.92 16.96
C SER A 401 -0.66 -18.11 16.38
N GLU A 402 -0.82 -18.18 15.05
CA GLU A 402 -1.37 -19.32 14.33
C GLU A 402 -0.29 -19.96 13.45
N GLN A 403 -0.56 -20.29 12.18
CA GLN A 403 0.41 -20.96 11.31
C GLN A 403 1.52 -20.02 10.81
N GLY A 404 2.65 -20.57 10.37
CA GLY A 404 3.55 -19.81 9.51
C GLY A 404 2.86 -19.48 8.17
N LEU A 405 2.48 -20.53 7.44
CA LEU A 405 1.77 -20.44 6.15
C LEU A 405 0.46 -21.22 6.19
N TYR A 406 -0.67 -20.54 5.99
CA TYR A 406 -2.00 -21.15 5.85
C TYR A 406 -2.51 -21.00 4.42
N ILE A 407 -2.81 -22.12 3.77
CA ILE A 407 -3.31 -22.19 2.39
C ILE A 407 -4.71 -22.83 2.42
N ASP A 408 -5.72 -22.11 1.96
CA ASP A 408 -7.10 -22.56 1.86
C ASP A 408 -7.61 -22.41 0.42
N SER A 409 -7.78 -23.53 -0.28
CA SER A 409 -8.37 -23.53 -1.62
C SER A 409 -7.61 -22.59 -2.59
N ALA A 410 -6.29 -22.55 -2.47
CA ALA A 410 -5.43 -21.61 -3.19
C ALA A 410 -4.20 -22.30 -3.81
N THR A 411 -3.40 -21.53 -4.55
CA THR A 411 -2.22 -22.01 -5.26
C THR A 411 -0.97 -21.32 -4.72
N VAL A 412 0.03 -22.10 -4.30
CA VAL A 412 1.28 -21.54 -3.73
C VAL A 412 2.50 -22.28 -4.24
N VAL A 413 3.47 -21.54 -4.78
CA VAL A 413 4.77 -22.09 -5.22
C VAL A 413 5.90 -21.37 -4.50
N VAL A 414 6.56 -22.02 -3.56
CA VAL A 414 7.64 -21.40 -2.77
C VAL A 414 8.91 -22.25 -2.79
N ASP A 415 10.04 -21.60 -3.00
CA ASP A 415 11.39 -22.14 -2.83
C ASP A 415 12.12 -21.42 -1.69
N GLY A 416 12.47 -22.15 -0.63
CA GLY A 416 13.05 -21.59 0.58
C GLY A 416 11.98 -21.01 1.51
N LEU A 417 11.27 -21.86 2.25
CA LEU A 417 10.39 -21.45 3.36
C LEU A 417 11.02 -21.87 4.68
N ILE A 418 11.24 -20.92 5.57
CA ILE A 418 11.63 -21.16 6.97
C ILE A 418 10.45 -20.76 7.83
N SER A 419 9.91 -21.72 8.58
CA SER A 419 8.85 -21.54 9.55
C SER A 419 9.39 -21.90 10.93
N SER A 420 9.20 -21.03 11.92
CA SER A 420 9.69 -21.34 13.28
C SER A 420 8.89 -20.69 14.40
N ASP A 421 8.77 -21.43 15.50
CA ASP A 421 8.16 -20.95 16.75
C ASP A 421 6.74 -20.36 16.54
N ASN A 422 5.99 -20.84 15.54
CA ASN A 422 4.60 -20.44 15.35
C ASN A 422 3.67 -21.21 16.30
N GLY A 423 2.55 -20.58 16.66
CA GLY A 423 1.59 -21.14 17.59
C GLY A 423 0.89 -22.38 17.02
N PHE A 424 0.59 -22.40 15.72
CA PHE A 424 0.11 -23.58 15.00
C PHE A 424 1.17 -24.09 14.03
N SER A 425 0.77 -24.88 13.04
CA SER A 425 1.70 -25.59 12.16
C SER A 425 2.57 -24.65 11.33
N GLY A 426 3.77 -25.14 11.00
CA GLY A 426 4.71 -24.39 10.18
C GLY A 426 4.12 -24.07 8.81
N ALA A 427 3.47 -25.05 8.18
CA ALA A 427 2.61 -24.86 7.03
C ALA A 427 1.37 -25.77 7.08
N HIS A 428 0.23 -25.21 6.69
CA HIS A 428 -1.04 -25.92 6.60
C HIS A 428 -1.61 -25.78 5.19
N VAL A 429 -1.84 -26.92 4.54
CA VAL A 429 -2.45 -27.02 3.22
C VAL A 429 -3.86 -27.58 3.36
N PHE A 430 -4.86 -26.75 3.12
CA PHE A 430 -6.27 -27.10 3.22
C PHE A 430 -6.98 -26.93 1.87
N ASP A 431 -7.61 -28.01 1.38
CA ASP A 431 -8.43 -28.02 0.15
C ASP A 431 -7.72 -27.41 -1.08
N ALA A 432 -6.39 -27.49 -1.11
CA ALA A 432 -5.57 -26.89 -2.16
C ALA A 432 -5.15 -27.96 -3.17
N ARG A 433 -5.12 -27.58 -4.44
CA ARG A 433 -4.77 -28.48 -5.54
C ARG A 433 -3.36 -28.27 -6.07
N TYR A 434 -2.86 -27.03 -6.19
CA TYR A 434 -1.53 -26.76 -6.74
C TYR A 434 -0.63 -26.05 -5.72
N VAL A 435 0.16 -26.82 -4.98
CA VAL A 435 1.10 -26.35 -3.96
C VAL A 435 2.47 -27.00 -4.19
N THR A 436 3.49 -26.18 -4.43
CA THR A 436 4.88 -26.65 -4.58
C THR A 436 5.73 -26.02 -3.50
N PHE A 437 6.19 -26.87 -2.59
CA PHE A 437 7.16 -26.55 -1.56
C PHE A 437 8.52 -27.10 -1.96
N SER A 438 9.52 -26.23 -2.08
CA SER A 438 10.92 -26.60 -2.30
C SER A 438 11.77 -26.01 -1.19
N ASN A 439 12.67 -26.80 -0.61
CA ASN A 439 13.60 -26.37 0.44
C ASN A 439 12.88 -25.72 1.63
N VAL A 440 12.02 -26.50 2.31
CA VAL A 440 11.24 -26.03 3.47
C VAL A 440 11.88 -26.50 4.77
N THR A 441 11.92 -25.63 5.78
CA THR A 441 12.29 -25.97 7.15
C THR A 441 11.18 -25.49 8.09
N SER A 442 10.65 -26.38 8.93
CA SER A 442 9.71 -26.08 10.01
C SER A 442 10.30 -26.53 11.33
N THR A 443 10.40 -25.61 12.31
CA THR A 443 11.09 -25.86 13.59
C THR A 443 10.27 -25.31 14.76
N ASN A 444 10.03 -26.14 15.78
CA ASN A 444 9.29 -25.74 17.00
C ASN A 444 7.85 -25.21 16.79
N ASP A 445 7.25 -25.50 15.63
CA ASP A 445 5.88 -25.04 15.34
C ASP A 445 4.83 -25.88 16.11
N GLY A 446 3.67 -25.27 16.38
CA GLY A 446 2.50 -25.96 16.96
C GLY A 446 2.29 -25.77 18.47
N SER A 447 2.99 -24.85 19.12
CA SER A 447 3.00 -24.68 20.59
C SER A 447 1.69 -24.25 21.24
N LEU A 448 0.78 -23.65 20.48
CA LEU A 448 -0.56 -23.25 20.89
C LEU A 448 -1.66 -24.15 20.30
N GLY A 449 -1.28 -25.14 19.47
CA GLY A 449 -2.20 -26.02 18.78
C GLY A 449 -3.03 -26.89 19.73
N SER A 450 -4.31 -27.05 19.42
CA SER A 450 -5.28 -27.85 20.16
C SER A 450 -5.65 -29.15 19.45
N SER A 451 -5.41 -29.20 18.13
CA SER A 451 -5.60 -30.37 17.29
C SER A 451 -4.27 -30.88 16.72
N ALA A 452 -4.24 -32.14 16.30
CA ALA A 452 -3.04 -32.74 15.68
C ALA A 452 -2.59 -31.99 14.41
N MET A 453 -3.51 -31.35 13.69
CA MET A 453 -3.16 -30.51 12.52
C MET A 453 -2.48 -29.22 12.93
N GLU A 454 -3.00 -28.54 13.95
CA GLU A 454 -2.41 -27.30 14.46
C GLU A 454 -1.05 -27.55 15.11
N GLN A 455 -0.84 -28.71 15.71
CA GLN A 455 0.42 -29.04 16.39
C GLN A 455 1.51 -29.55 15.45
N ALA A 456 1.17 -29.95 14.22
CA ALA A 456 2.13 -30.56 13.31
C ALA A 456 3.14 -29.56 12.73
N GLY A 457 4.31 -30.02 12.28
CA GLY A 457 5.21 -29.16 11.50
C GLY A 457 4.61 -28.82 10.13
N LEU A 458 4.24 -29.86 9.36
CA LEU A 458 3.50 -29.73 8.11
C LEU A 458 2.17 -30.49 8.19
N SER A 459 1.07 -29.82 7.88
CA SER A 459 -0.27 -30.41 7.89
C SER A 459 -0.95 -30.32 6.53
N TYR A 460 -1.51 -31.43 6.06
CA TYR A 460 -2.24 -31.54 4.80
C TYR A 460 -3.64 -32.08 5.08
N GLN A 461 -4.66 -31.33 4.68
CA GLN A 461 -6.05 -31.72 4.85
C GLN A 461 -6.81 -31.50 3.55
N LYS A 462 -7.47 -32.54 3.04
CA LYS A 462 -8.19 -32.48 1.75
C LYS A 462 -7.31 -31.92 0.62
N SER A 463 -5.99 -32.10 0.75
CA SER A 463 -5.05 -31.60 -0.23
C SER A 463 -5.19 -32.48 -1.46
N ASN A 464 -5.71 -31.86 -2.52
CA ASN A 464 -6.23 -32.51 -3.71
C ASN A 464 -7.38 -33.52 -3.44
N ASP A 465 -8.26 -33.73 -4.43
CA ASP A 465 -9.46 -34.57 -4.32
C ASP A 465 -9.59 -35.63 -5.42
N LEU A 466 -8.69 -35.62 -6.42
CA LEU A 466 -8.64 -36.57 -7.53
C LEU A 466 -7.19 -36.91 -7.91
N GLU A 467 -6.89 -38.18 -8.21
CA GLU A 467 -5.57 -38.57 -8.71
C GLU A 467 -5.37 -38.06 -10.14
N THR A 468 -4.40 -37.17 -10.30
CA THR A 468 -4.03 -36.58 -11.60
C THR A 468 -2.64 -37.04 -12.06
N ALA A 469 -1.88 -37.73 -11.21
CA ALA A 469 -0.48 -38.14 -11.44
C ALA A 469 0.43 -36.95 -11.84
N SER A 470 0.00 -35.75 -11.49
CA SER A 470 0.64 -34.48 -11.86
C SER A 470 1.59 -33.99 -10.77
N GLY A 471 1.46 -34.50 -9.54
CA GLY A 471 2.26 -34.03 -8.41
C GLY A 471 1.90 -32.60 -8.00
N ASP A 472 0.61 -32.25 -8.07
CA ASP A 472 0.18 -30.88 -7.89
C ASP A 472 0.37 -30.38 -6.45
N VAL A 473 0.39 -31.27 -5.45
CA VAL A 473 0.79 -30.96 -4.07
C VAL A 473 2.08 -31.70 -3.73
N VAL A 474 3.18 -30.95 -3.62
CA VAL A 474 4.53 -31.51 -3.44
C VAL A 474 5.33 -30.78 -2.36
N CYS A 475 6.11 -31.54 -1.60
CA CYS A 475 7.19 -31.08 -0.74
C CYS A 475 8.50 -31.73 -1.16
N MET A 476 9.44 -30.93 -1.68
CA MET A 476 10.78 -31.36 -2.09
C MET A 476 11.82 -30.77 -1.14
N ASN A 477 12.69 -31.60 -0.58
CA ASN A 477 13.73 -31.19 0.37
C ASN A 477 13.13 -30.49 1.60
N CYS A 478 12.20 -31.15 2.27
CA CYS A 478 11.51 -30.60 3.44
C CYS A 478 12.12 -31.16 4.73
N HIS A 479 12.38 -30.29 5.70
CA HIS A 479 12.89 -30.64 7.02
C HIS A 479 11.91 -30.18 8.09
N VAL A 480 11.54 -31.08 8.98
CA VAL A 480 10.71 -30.80 10.15
C VAL A 480 11.45 -31.25 11.40
N GLU A 481 11.56 -30.35 12.36
CA GLU A 481 12.26 -30.59 13.62
C GLU A 481 11.41 -30.08 14.80
N ALA A 482 11.29 -30.89 15.85
CA ALA A 482 10.74 -30.46 17.14
C ALA A 482 9.34 -29.82 17.09
N SER A 483 8.50 -30.19 16.11
CA SER A 483 7.09 -29.79 16.11
C SER A 483 6.37 -30.36 17.33
N GLN A 484 5.37 -29.65 17.84
CA GLN A 484 4.69 -30.01 19.09
C GLN A 484 3.69 -31.17 18.95
N GLY A 485 3.38 -31.54 17.71
CA GLY A 485 2.61 -32.71 17.32
C GLY A 485 3.43 -33.62 16.41
N HIS A 486 2.81 -34.16 15.37
CA HIS A 486 3.50 -34.96 14.36
C HIS A 486 4.42 -34.07 13.50
N GLY A 487 5.51 -34.62 12.99
CA GLY A 487 6.32 -33.89 12.02
C GLY A 487 5.51 -33.59 10.75
N VAL A 488 4.86 -34.62 10.20
CA VAL A 488 3.94 -34.49 9.08
C VAL A 488 2.62 -35.18 9.38
N TYR A 489 1.51 -34.46 9.20
CA TYR A 489 0.16 -34.94 9.47
C TYR A 489 -0.74 -34.77 8.24
N VAL A 490 -1.24 -35.88 7.70
CA VAL A 490 -1.98 -35.93 6.45
C VAL A 490 -3.36 -36.54 6.68
N ILE A 491 -4.41 -35.81 6.33
CA ILE A 491 -5.81 -36.26 6.41
C ILE A 491 -6.51 -36.10 5.07
N ASP A 492 -7.17 -37.16 4.63
CA ASP A 492 -8.06 -37.19 3.47
C ASP A 492 -7.44 -36.52 2.24
N SER A 493 -6.16 -36.76 1.99
CA SER A 493 -5.38 -36.09 0.94
C SER A 493 -4.82 -37.13 -0.03
N VAL A 494 -4.77 -36.77 -1.31
CA VAL A 494 -4.40 -37.68 -2.40
C VAL A 494 -3.44 -37.03 -3.38
N ASP A 495 -2.63 -37.82 -4.11
CA ASP A 495 -1.59 -37.32 -5.02
C ASP A 495 -0.61 -36.32 -4.35
N LEU A 496 -0.33 -36.57 -3.07
CA LEU A 496 0.66 -35.84 -2.27
C LEU A 496 2.05 -36.44 -2.50
N TRP A 497 3.03 -35.62 -2.86
CA TRP A 497 4.42 -36.05 -3.09
C TRP A 497 5.34 -35.45 -2.03
N LEU A 498 6.01 -36.31 -1.27
CA LEU A 498 6.99 -35.94 -0.26
C LEU A 498 8.32 -36.56 -0.66
N ASP A 499 9.20 -35.76 -1.28
CA ASP A 499 10.52 -36.20 -1.75
C ASP A 499 11.63 -35.54 -0.94
N ASN A 500 12.58 -36.36 -0.48
CA ASN A 500 13.69 -35.96 0.38
C ASN A 500 13.20 -35.25 1.66
N LEU A 501 12.22 -35.84 2.32
CA LEU A 501 11.66 -35.38 3.60
C LEU A 501 12.54 -35.85 4.77
N THR A 502 12.92 -34.95 5.67
CA THR A 502 13.58 -35.28 6.94
C THR A 502 12.71 -34.89 8.12
N ILE A 503 12.45 -35.83 9.04
CA ILE A 503 11.71 -35.57 10.29
C ILE A 503 12.57 -35.98 11.48
N THR A 504 12.75 -35.08 12.45
CA THR A 504 13.55 -35.30 13.67
C THR A 504 12.83 -34.75 14.91
N ASP A 505 13.22 -35.25 16.08
CA ASP A 505 12.86 -34.72 17.40
C ASP A 505 11.35 -34.58 17.68
N ILE A 506 10.55 -35.53 17.17
CA ILE A 506 9.11 -35.61 17.45
C ILE A 506 8.82 -36.29 18.80
N ASP A 507 7.80 -35.83 19.52
CA ASP A 507 7.36 -36.41 20.79
C ASP A 507 7.20 -37.94 20.69
N THR A 508 7.87 -38.64 21.62
CA THR A 508 7.89 -40.09 21.74
C THR A 508 6.49 -40.73 21.90
N ALA A 509 5.47 -39.97 22.28
CA ALA A 509 4.09 -40.44 22.43
C ALA A 509 3.32 -40.49 21.10
N LEU A 510 3.83 -39.89 20.03
CA LEU A 510 3.18 -39.76 18.73
C LEU A 510 4.04 -40.43 17.63
N PRO A 511 3.43 -41.00 16.57
CA PRO A 511 4.15 -41.28 15.34
C PRO A 511 4.77 -40.02 14.75
N ALA A 512 5.99 -40.10 14.22
CA ALA A 512 6.65 -38.95 13.58
C ALA A 512 5.90 -38.48 12.31
N MET A 513 5.36 -39.41 11.52
CA MET A 513 4.50 -39.12 10.39
C MET A 513 3.19 -39.91 10.49
N PHE A 514 2.07 -39.22 10.22
CA PHE A 514 0.74 -39.80 10.28
C PHE A 514 -0.04 -39.51 9.00
N VAL A 515 -0.64 -40.54 8.41
CA VAL A 515 -1.47 -40.45 7.20
C VAL A 515 -2.77 -41.20 7.43
N HIS A 516 -3.91 -40.53 7.24
CA HIS A 516 -5.22 -41.16 7.33
C HIS A 516 -6.20 -40.66 6.27
N ASN A 517 -6.67 -41.58 5.41
CA ASN A 517 -7.58 -41.27 4.30
C ASN A 517 -8.97 -41.92 4.46
N GLY A 518 -9.33 -42.34 5.68
CA GLY A 518 -10.63 -42.97 5.96
C GLY A 518 -11.85 -42.07 5.79
N GLY A 519 -11.67 -40.75 5.68
CA GLY A 519 -12.74 -39.78 5.42
C GLY A 519 -13.08 -39.61 3.94
N LEU A 520 -12.28 -40.16 3.01
CA LEU A 520 -12.54 -40.08 1.57
C LEU A 520 -13.73 -40.95 1.15
N THR A 521 -14.66 -40.38 0.37
CA THR A 521 -15.83 -41.10 -0.18
C THR A 521 -15.50 -41.91 -1.42
N LEU A 522 -16.33 -42.90 -1.79
CA LEU A 522 -16.12 -43.78 -2.96
C LEU A 522 -15.88 -43.06 -4.31
N GLY A 523 -16.35 -41.82 -4.50
CA GLY A 523 -16.12 -41.04 -5.73
C GLY A 523 -14.80 -40.25 -5.74
N THR A 524 -14.13 -40.17 -4.59
CA THR A 524 -12.85 -39.49 -4.34
C THR A 524 -11.77 -40.47 -3.84
N GLN A 525 -12.11 -41.77 -3.76
CA GLN A 525 -11.18 -42.86 -3.44
C GLN A 525 -10.42 -43.22 -4.71
N GLY A 526 -9.09 -43.32 -4.63
CA GLY A 526 -8.26 -43.70 -5.77
C GLY A 526 -6.82 -43.19 -5.72
N GLY A 527 -6.57 -42.04 -5.08
CA GLY A 527 -5.21 -41.51 -5.06
C GLY A 527 -4.33 -42.06 -3.95
N ARG A 528 -3.02 -41.98 -4.19
CA ARG A 528 -1.95 -42.41 -3.27
C ARG A 528 -1.13 -41.22 -2.79
N PHE A 529 -0.51 -41.34 -1.63
CA PHE A 529 0.65 -40.49 -1.31
C PHE A 529 1.93 -41.14 -1.86
N ASN A 530 2.95 -40.33 -2.14
CA ASN A 530 4.26 -40.79 -2.55
C ASN A 530 5.29 -40.27 -1.55
N LEU A 531 6.02 -41.17 -0.90
CA LEU A 531 7.10 -40.86 0.03
C LEU A 531 8.40 -41.37 -0.57
N MET A 532 9.26 -40.45 -0.99
CA MET A 532 10.49 -40.73 -1.72
C MET A 532 11.69 -40.21 -0.95
N ASN A 533 12.74 -41.03 -0.81
CA ASN A 533 14.02 -40.65 -0.20
C ASN A 533 13.90 -40.01 1.20
N ALA A 534 12.89 -40.40 1.99
CA ALA A 534 12.65 -39.80 3.29
C ALA A 534 13.57 -40.38 4.38
N ASN A 535 13.99 -39.54 5.32
CA ASN A 535 14.72 -39.91 6.54
C ASN A 535 13.90 -39.51 7.77
N ILE A 536 13.41 -40.49 8.53
CA ILE A 536 12.66 -40.24 9.77
C ILE A 536 13.48 -40.76 10.94
N GLU A 537 13.92 -39.86 11.81
CA GLU A 537 14.59 -40.18 13.07
C GLU A 537 13.58 -40.06 14.20
N HIS A 538 13.26 -41.18 14.85
CA HIS A 538 12.21 -41.22 15.84
C HIS A 538 12.53 -42.16 17.01
N GLU A 539 12.36 -41.64 18.22
CA GLU A 539 12.63 -42.36 19.47
C GLU A 539 11.32 -42.62 20.23
N SER A 540 10.67 -43.75 19.98
CA SER A 540 9.46 -44.19 20.70
C SER A 540 9.43 -45.68 21.00
N LEU A 541 9.19 -46.02 22.27
CA LEU A 541 8.98 -47.41 22.69
C LEU A 541 7.59 -47.98 22.33
N THR A 542 6.65 -47.11 21.95
CA THR A 542 5.23 -47.46 21.83
C THR A 542 4.61 -47.11 20.49
N GLN A 543 5.23 -46.23 19.71
CA GLN A 543 4.70 -45.77 18.43
C GLN A 543 5.55 -46.29 17.25
N PRO A 544 4.94 -46.44 16.07
CA PRO A 544 5.69 -46.55 14.82
C PRO A 544 6.24 -45.18 14.43
N ALA A 545 7.33 -45.15 13.67
CA ALA A 545 7.83 -43.90 13.09
C ALA A 545 6.87 -43.36 12.02
N LEU A 546 6.24 -44.28 11.27
CA LEU A 546 5.26 -43.97 10.23
C LEU A 546 3.96 -44.74 10.48
N TYR A 547 2.86 -44.01 10.64
CA TYR A 547 1.52 -44.57 10.82
C TYR A 547 0.64 -44.22 9.61
N ILE A 548 0.19 -45.24 8.90
CA ILE A 548 -0.65 -45.11 7.71
C ILE A 548 -1.93 -45.90 7.95
N GLU A 549 -3.07 -45.21 7.88
CA GLU A 549 -4.38 -45.79 8.13
C GLU A 549 -5.30 -45.50 6.95
N GLN A 550 -5.86 -46.56 6.37
CA GLN A 550 -6.84 -46.45 5.31
C GLN A 550 -6.35 -45.59 4.14
N ALA A 551 -5.07 -45.73 3.77
CA ALA A 551 -4.45 -44.97 2.69
C ALA A 551 -3.57 -45.85 1.80
N ALA A 552 -3.67 -45.61 0.49
CA ALA A 552 -2.74 -46.14 -0.50
C ALA A 552 -1.48 -45.26 -0.56
N GLY A 553 -0.32 -45.87 -0.76
CA GLY A 553 0.95 -45.18 -0.75
C GLY A 553 2.00 -45.85 -1.63
N ASN A 554 2.92 -45.05 -2.16
CA ASN A 554 4.18 -45.51 -2.75
C ASN A 554 5.33 -45.04 -1.86
N ILE A 555 6.15 -45.97 -1.38
CA ILE A 555 7.30 -45.67 -0.52
C ILE A 555 8.56 -46.20 -1.22
N ASP A 556 9.49 -45.29 -1.54
CA ASP A 556 10.78 -45.62 -2.15
C ASP A 556 11.91 -44.87 -1.43
N GLY A 557 13.02 -45.54 -1.14
CA GLY A 557 14.17 -44.91 -0.47
C GLY A 557 13.95 -44.44 0.98
N LEU A 558 12.95 -44.96 1.71
CA LEU A 558 12.71 -44.62 3.12
C LEU A 558 13.79 -45.16 4.06
N THR A 559 14.36 -44.28 4.88
CA THR A 559 15.24 -44.60 6.00
C THR A 559 14.55 -44.27 7.32
N LEU A 560 14.50 -45.23 8.23
CA LEU A 560 14.00 -45.05 9.59
C LEU A 560 15.16 -45.26 10.58
N GLN A 561 15.38 -44.29 11.46
CA GLN A 561 16.42 -44.33 12.47
C GLN A 561 15.84 -44.16 13.87
N GLY A 562 16.57 -44.68 14.86
CA GLY A 562 16.19 -44.61 16.28
C GLY A 562 15.45 -45.86 16.76
N ASN A 563 14.87 -45.77 17.96
CA ASN A 563 14.12 -46.86 18.57
C ASN A 563 12.62 -46.68 18.34
N HIS A 564 12.03 -47.44 17.40
CA HIS A 564 10.60 -47.38 17.07
C HIS A 564 10.08 -48.73 16.58
N SER A 565 8.75 -48.90 16.54
CA SER A 565 8.13 -50.15 16.03
C SER A 565 8.09 -50.29 14.50
N GLY A 566 8.61 -49.30 13.77
CA GLY A 566 8.73 -49.33 12.31
C GLY A 566 7.57 -48.62 11.62
N ILE A 567 6.90 -49.32 10.70
CA ILE A 567 5.76 -48.82 9.92
C ILE A 567 4.50 -49.56 10.34
N HIS A 568 3.44 -48.83 10.68
CA HIS A 568 2.08 -49.36 10.69
C HIS A 568 1.39 -48.97 9.39
N TRP A 569 0.79 -49.94 8.67
CA TRP A 569 0.09 -49.66 7.43
C TRP A 569 -1.18 -50.51 7.30
N ASP A 570 -2.33 -49.85 7.40
CA ASP A 570 -3.62 -50.37 6.93
C ASP A 570 -3.96 -49.80 5.54
N ALA A 571 -4.03 -50.67 4.53
CA ALA A 571 -4.38 -50.33 3.15
C ALA A 571 -5.84 -50.66 2.79
N ASN A 572 -6.74 -50.82 3.76
CA ASN A 572 -8.14 -51.23 3.54
C ASN A 572 -9.03 -50.21 2.80
N HIS A 573 -8.48 -49.09 2.32
CA HIS A 573 -9.17 -48.04 1.53
C HIS A 573 -8.48 -47.76 0.19
N ASN A 574 -8.01 -48.82 -0.47
CA ASN A 574 -7.51 -48.73 -1.83
C ASN A 574 -8.68 -48.57 -2.80
N GLY A 575 -8.84 -47.38 -3.40
CA GLY A 575 -9.58 -47.27 -4.66
C GLY A 575 -8.99 -48.27 -5.66
N ASN A 576 -9.86 -48.95 -6.42
CA ASN A 576 -9.47 -49.95 -7.42
C ASN A 576 -8.47 -49.41 -8.44
#